data_AF-A0A7W6L2D4-F1
#
_entry.id   AF-A0A7W6L2D4-F1
#
_cell.length_a   1.000
_cell.length_b   1.000
_cell.length_c   1.000
_cell.angle_alpha   90.00
_cell.angle_beta   90.00
_cell.angle_gamma   90.00
#
_symmetry.space_group_name_H-M   'P 1'
#
loop_
_entity.id
_entity.type
_entity.pdbx_description
1 polymer ?
#
loop_
_entity_poly.entity_id
_entity_poly.type
_entity_poly.pdbx_seq_one_letter_code
_entity_poly.pdbx_strand_id
1 'polypeptide(L)'
;MERADLIASLLVGMRRAETFRAQVSAYSTAHSERMESEQANAADAELVLSLFSFTPEHLKLLGSTGIETVGEIVCHAWALNGGNNEALIRWFRTPLNALDGQTPAAMVRTGQIQVLLLVLRQQLEWELPKRLA
;
A
#
# COMPACT_ATOMS: atom_id res chain seq x y z
N MET A 1 17.67 10.23 -6.03
CA MET A 1 17.59 9.15 -5.03
C MET A 1 18.18 7.91 -5.66
N GLU A 2 19.05 7.21 -4.94
CA GLU A 2 19.62 5.97 -5.45
C GLU A 2 18.61 4.82 -5.32
N ARG A 3 18.80 3.75 -6.09
CA ARG A 3 17.89 2.60 -6.08
C ARG A 3 17.79 1.93 -4.70
N ALA A 4 18.91 1.87 -3.98
CA ALA A 4 18.95 1.33 -2.62
C ALA A 4 18.09 2.17 -1.65
N ASP A 5 18.13 3.50 -1.77
CA ASP A 5 17.31 4.41 -0.95
C ASP A 5 15.82 4.22 -1.22
N LEU A 6 15.45 4.01 -2.48
CA LEU A 6 14.06 3.76 -2.87
C LEU A 6 13.54 2.46 -2.27
N ILE A 7 14.34 1.38 -2.32
CA ILE A 7 14.00 0.09 -1.71
C ILE A 7 13.86 0.25 -0.20
N ALA A 8 14.82 0.90 0.46
CA ALA A 8 14.77 1.13 1.90
C ALA A 8 13.51 1.94 2.30
N SER A 9 13.20 3.01 1.55
CA SER A 9 12.02 3.84 1.76
C SER A 9 10.72 3.03 1.61
N LEU A 10 10.62 2.22 0.55
CA LEU A 10 9.45 1.34 0.36
C LEU A 10 9.27 0.37 1.52
N LEU A 11 10.33 -0.29 1.95
CA LEU A 11 10.29 -1.25 3.07
C LEU A 11 9.79 -0.62 4.37
N VAL A 12 10.17 0.63 4.66
CA VAL A 12 9.64 1.37 5.82
C VAL A 12 8.11 1.55 5.71
N GLY A 13 7.60 1.87 4.52
CA GLY A 13 6.18 1.97 4.25
C GLY A 13 5.44 0.64 4.41
N MET A 14 6.00 -0.42 3.83
CA MET A 14 5.43 -1.77 3.88
C MET A 14 5.31 -2.27 5.33
N ARG A 15 6.35 -2.04 6.15
CA ARG A 15 6.34 -2.36 7.58
C ARG A 15 5.30 -1.57 8.38
N ARG A 16 5.05 -0.31 8.01
CA ARG A 16 3.95 0.46 8.59
C ARG A 16 2.60 -0.18 8.30
N ALA A 17 2.39 -0.66 7.07
CA ALA A 17 1.16 -1.33 6.70
C ALA A 17 0.95 -2.64 7.49
N GLU A 18 2.01 -3.42 7.68
CA GLU A 18 1.99 -4.63 8.52
C GLU A 18 1.63 -4.30 9.98
N THR A 19 2.29 -3.29 10.55
CA THR A 19 2.04 -2.84 11.92
C THR A 19 0.59 -2.38 12.10
N PHE A 20 0.05 -1.62 11.15
CA PHE A 20 -1.33 -1.17 11.17
C PHE A 20 -2.31 -2.35 11.18
N ARG A 21 -2.11 -3.34 10.29
CA ARG A 21 -2.97 -4.53 10.25
C ARG A 21 -2.89 -5.36 11.53
N ALA A 22 -1.70 -5.49 12.13
CA ALA A 22 -1.53 -6.17 13.41
C ALA A 22 -2.32 -5.50 14.54
N GLN A 23 -2.36 -4.16 14.56
CA GLN A 23 -3.14 -3.39 15.54
C GLN A 23 -4.66 -3.56 15.34
N VAL A 24 -5.14 -3.50 14.09
CA VAL A 24 -6.56 -3.72 13.78
C VAL A 24 -7.00 -5.13 14.15
N SER A 25 -6.15 -6.13 13.92
CA SER A 25 -6.42 -7.52 14.32
C SER A 25 -6.50 -7.69 15.85
N ALA A 26 -5.58 -7.08 16.60
CA ALA A 26 -5.55 -7.16 18.06
C ALA A 26 -6.78 -6.55 18.76
N TYR A 27 -7.48 -5.61 18.11
CA TYR A 27 -8.72 -5.02 18.64
C TYR A 27 -9.96 -5.90 18.37
N SER A 28 -9.86 -6.88 17.46
CA SER A 28 -10.92 -7.86 17.23
C SER A 28 -10.82 -8.99 18.27
N THR A 29 -11.83 -9.14 19.12
CA THR A 29 -11.87 -10.13 20.23
C THR A 29 -11.99 -11.59 19.79
N ALA A 30 -11.83 -11.90 18.50
CA ALA A 30 -11.81 -13.25 17.97
C ALA A 30 -10.35 -13.74 17.81
N HIS A 31 -10.02 -14.82 18.53
CA HIS A 31 -8.77 -15.59 18.52
C HIS A 31 -7.86 -15.37 17.29
N SER A 32 -6.76 -14.64 17.47
CA SER A 32 -5.73 -14.46 16.45
C SER A 32 -4.69 -15.59 16.53
N GLU A 33 -5.06 -16.79 16.08
CA GLU A 33 -4.05 -17.77 15.68
C GLU A 33 -3.43 -17.31 14.34
N ARG A 34 -2.13 -16.98 14.41
CA ARG A 34 -1.15 -16.96 13.31
C ARG A 34 -1.69 -16.55 11.93
N MET A 35 -1.40 -15.31 11.55
CA MET A 35 -0.84 -15.08 10.23
C MET A 35 0.62 -14.71 10.40
N GLU A 36 1.51 -15.69 10.22
CA GLU A 36 2.86 -15.42 9.73
C GLU A 36 2.69 -14.82 8.33
N SER A 37 2.35 -13.54 8.29
CA SER A 37 2.47 -12.73 7.09
C SER A 37 3.97 -12.64 6.83
N GLU A 38 4.44 -13.25 5.73
CA GLU A 38 5.78 -12.99 5.21
C GLU A 38 6.00 -11.47 5.21
N GLN A 39 7.01 -11.04 5.96
CA GLN A 39 7.34 -9.63 6.08
C GLN A 39 7.89 -9.16 4.74
N ALA A 40 7.43 -8.00 4.28
CA ALA A 40 7.82 -7.46 2.98
C ALA A 40 9.35 -7.39 2.85
N ASN A 41 9.84 -7.90 1.73
CA ASN A 41 11.27 -8.05 1.45
C ASN A 41 11.70 -7.19 0.25
N ALA A 42 13.00 -7.20 -0.06
CA ALA A 42 13.54 -6.36 -1.13
C ALA A 42 12.94 -6.69 -2.51
N ALA A 43 12.59 -7.96 -2.78
CA ALA A 43 11.95 -8.34 -4.04
C ALA A 43 10.55 -7.72 -4.17
N ASP A 44 9.79 -7.65 -3.07
CA ASP A 44 8.48 -6.98 -3.06
C ASP A 44 8.63 -5.48 -3.38
N ALA A 45 9.63 -4.82 -2.78
CA ALA A 45 9.93 -3.42 -3.07
C ALA A 45 10.33 -3.21 -4.54
N GLU A 46 11.09 -4.14 -5.14
CA GLU A 46 11.44 -4.08 -6.57
C GLU A 46 10.24 -4.24 -7.49
N LEU A 47 9.28 -5.10 -7.14
CA LEU A 47 8.02 -5.23 -7.87
C LEU A 47 7.22 -3.93 -7.83
N VAL A 48 7.18 -3.25 -6.68
CA VAL A 48 6.52 -1.93 -6.56
C VAL A 48 7.18 -0.89 -7.45
N LEU A 49 8.51 -0.80 -7.45
CA LEU A 49 9.21 0.13 -8.33
C LEU A 49 8.91 -0.13 -9.81
N SER A 50 8.85 -1.42 -10.18
CA SER A 50 8.51 -1.84 -11.54
C SER A 50 7.08 -1.47 -11.93
N LEU A 51 6.12 -1.63 -11.01
CA LEU A 51 4.70 -1.30 -11.22
C LEU A 51 4.47 0.16 -11.59
N PHE A 52 5.17 1.08 -10.93
CA PHE A 52 4.96 2.51 -11.13
C PHE A 52 5.87 3.11 -12.21
N SER A 53 7.05 2.54 -12.44
CA SER A 53 8.04 3.05 -13.39
C SER A 53 8.28 4.55 -13.19
N PHE A 54 8.64 4.93 -11.95
CA PHE A 54 8.80 6.34 -11.57
C PHE A 54 9.85 7.04 -12.43
N THR A 55 9.55 8.27 -12.83
CA THR A 55 10.49 9.16 -13.55
C THR A 55 11.22 10.02 -12.52
N PRO A 56 12.32 10.69 -12.88
CA PRO A 56 13.01 11.61 -11.97
C PRO A 56 12.09 12.69 -11.39
N GLU A 57 11.10 13.16 -12.15
CA GLU A 57 10.11 14.15 -11.71
C GLU A 57 9.18 13.56 -10.66
N HIS A 58 8.69 12.34 -10.88
CA HIS A 58 7.89 11.63 -9.88
C HIS A 58 8.69 11.44 -8.57
N LEU A 59 9.95 11.02 -8.67
CA LEU A 59 10.81 10.82 -7.49
C LEU A 59 11.09 12.14 -6.76
N LYS A 60 11.29 13.23 -7.50
CA LYS A 60 11.48 14.57 -6.92
C LYS A 60 10.21 15.06 -6.21
N LEU A 61 9.04 14.82 -6.81
CA LEU A 61 7.76 15.19 -6.23
C LEU A 61 7.47 14.41 -4.94
N LEU A 62 7.70 13.10 -4.96
CA LEU A 62 7.40 12.21 -3.85
C LEU A 62 8.41 12.35 -2.70
N GLY A 63 9.70 12.49 -3.02
CA GLY A 63 10.77 12.39 -2.02
C GLY A 63 10.77 11.05 -1.27
N SER A 64 11.60 10.91 -0.24
CA SER A 64 11.66 9.68 0.57
C SER A 64 10.33 9.37 1.24
N THR A 65 9.74 10.35 1.92
CA THR A 65 8.47 10.19 2.65
C THR A 65 7.31 9.81 1.72
N GLY A 66 7.29 10.34 0.49
CA GLY A 66 6.29 9.94 -0.48
C GLY A 66 6.48 8.51 -0.97
N ILE A 67 7.72 8.07 -1.18
CA ILE A 67 8.02 6.68 -1.53
C ILE A 67 7.68 5.72 -0.38
N GLU A 68 7.94 6.09 0.87
CA GLU A 68 7.47 5.33 2.02
C GLU A 68 5.94 5.21 2.02
N THR A 69 5.23 6.31 1.77
CA THR A 69 3.76 6.31 1.71
C THR A 69 3.26 5.41 0.58
N VAL A 70 3.94 5.37 -0.57
CA VAL A 70 3.63 4.44 -1.67
C VAL A 70 3.77 2.98 -1.22
N GLY A 71 4.84 2.64 -0.49
CA GLY A 71 5.03 1.29 0.06
C GLY A 71 3.86 0.87 0.95
N GLU A 72 3.38 1.80 1.79
CA GLU A 72 2.23 1.55 2.65
C GLU A 72 0.93 1.34 1.84
N ILE A 73 0.66 2.22 0.88
CA ILE A 73 -0.50 2.16 -0.03
C ILE A 73 -0.57 0.82 -0.75
N VAL A 74 0.56 0.35 -1.32
CA VAL A 74 0.59 -0.90 -2.08
C VAL A 74 0.26 -2.08 -1.18
N CYS A 75 0.84 -2.17 0.02
CA CYS A 75 0.55 -3.27 0.94
C CYS A 75 -0.92 -3.29 1.39
N HIS A 76 -1.50 -2.12 1.67
CA HIS A 76 -2.91 -2.01 2.03
C HIS A 76 -3.83 -2.43 0.88
N ALA A 77 -3.56 -1.92 -0.32
CA ALA A 77 -4.30 -2.29 -1.52
C ALA A 77 -4.16 -3.79 -1.83
N TRP A 78 -2.98 -4.37 -1.67
CA TRP A 78 -2.75 -5.80 -1.87
C TRP A 78 -3.60 -6.66 -0.93
N ALA A 79 -3.63 -6.30 0.36
CA ALA A 79 -4.47 -6.98 1.36
C ALA A 79 -5.97 -6.86 1.04
N LEU A 80 -6.45 -5.68 0.64
CA LEU A 80 -7.84 -5.47 0.23
C LEU A 80 -8.21 -6.30 -1.01
N ASN A 81 -7.27 -6.47 -1.94
CA ASN A 81 -7.40 -7.28 -3.15
C ASN A 81 -7.06 -8.77 -2.93
N GLY A 82 -7.09 -9.25 -1.68
CA GLY A 82 -6.97 -10.68 -1.34
C GLY A 82 -5.59 -11.27 -1.59
N GLY A 83 -4.55 -10.44 -1.59
CA GLY A 83 -3.17 -10.89 -1.84
C GLY A 83 -2.87 -11.22 -3.31
N ASN A 84 -3.74 -10.81 -4.25
CA ASN A 84 -3.59 -11.13 -5.66
C ASN A 84 -2.96 -9.96 -6.44
N ASN A 85 -1.80 -10.22 -7.07
CA ASN A 85 -1.04 -9.22 -7.83
C ASN A 85 -1.78 -8.71 -9.08
N GLU A 86 -2.50 -9.57 -9.80
CA GLU A 86 -3.29 -9.15 -10.96
C GLU A 86 -4.47 -8.26 -10.55
N ALA A 87 -5.14 -8.62 -9.46
CA ALA A 87 -6.22 -7.82 -8.88
C ALA A 87 -5.69 -6.46 -8.41
N LEU A 88 -4.53 -6.43 -7.75
CA LEU A 88 -3.84 -5.20 -7.35
C LEU A 88 -3.51 -4.31 -8.57
N ILE A 89 -2.91 -4.87 -9.62
CA ILE A 89 -2.57 -4.12 -10.84
C ILE A 89 -3.83 -3.54 -11.48
N ARG A 90 -4.91 -4.34 -11.55
CA ARG A 90 -6.20 -3.89 -12.08
C ARG A 90 -6.76 -2.75 -11.23
N TRP A 91 -6.73 -2.89 -9.91
CA TRP A 91 -7.21 -1.89 -8.96
C TRP A 91 -6.50 -0.55 -9.15
N PHE A 92 -5.17 -0.54 -9.27
CA PHE A 92 -4.40 0.68 -9.52
C PHE A 92 -4.77 1.39 -10.84
N ARG A 93 -5.29 0.64 -11.82
CA ARG A 93 -5.69 1.14 -13.14
C ARG A 93 -7.18 1.48 -13.23
N THR A 94 -7.97 1.12 -12.22
CA THR A 94 -9.42 1.28 -12.25
C THR A 94 -9.81 2.61 -11.62
N PRO A 95 -10.60 3.46 -12.30
CA PRO A 95 -11.20 4.65 -11.71
C PRO A 95 -12.07 4.30 -10.51
N LEU A 96 -11.92 5.01 -9.40
CA LEU A 96 -12.73 4.78 -8.21
C LEU A 96 -13.61 5.99 -7.91
N ASN A 97 -14.90 5.75 -7.67
CA ASN A 97 -15.85 6.79 -7.30
C ASN A 97 -15.44 7.52 -6.01
N ALA A 98 -14.83 6.81 -5.06
CA ALA A 98 -14.30 7.38 -3.82
C ALA A 98 -13.11 8.33 -4.03
N LEU A 99 -12.55 8.37 -5.25
CA LEU A 99 -11.41 9.20 -5.65
C LEU A 99 -11.79 10.17 -6.77
N ASP A 100 -13.07 10.55 -6.85
CA ASP A 100 -13.63 11.44 -7.87
C ASP A 100 -13.37 10.95 -9.32
N GLY A 101 -13.37 9.64 -9.53
CA GLY A 101 -13.10 9.02 -10.82
C GLY A 101 -11.62 8.98 -11.21
N GLN A 102 -10.70 9.37 -10.32
CA GLN A 102 -9.26 9.16 -10.52
C GLN A 102 -8.88 7.69 -10.32
N THR A 103 -7.83 7.26 -11.02
CA THR A 103 -7.19 5.97 -10.73
C THR A 103 -6.21 6.12 -9.58
N PRO A 104 -6.06 5.11 -8.71
CA PRO A 104 -5.05 5.16 -7.65
C PRO A 104 -3.62 5.40 -8.19
N ALA A 105 -3.29 4.86 -9.37
CA ALA A 105 -2.00 5.11 -10.00
C ALA A 105 -1.80 6.58 -10.43
N ALA A 106 -2.86 7.26 -10.90
CA ALA A 106 -2.80 8.69 -11.21
C ALA A 106 -2.58 9.53 -9.94
N MET A 107 -3.27 9.19 -8.84
CA MET A 107 -3.06 9.88 -7.55
C MET A 107 -1.62 9.71 -7.03
N VAL A 108 -1.03 8.51 -7.16
CA VAL A 108 0.38 8.29 -6.82
C VAL A 108 1.31 9.17 -7.65
N ARG A 109 1.13 9.20 -8.98
CA ARG A 109 1.99 10.00 -9.87
C ARG A 109 1.86 11.51 -9.66
N THR A 110 0.68 11.98 -9.27
CA THR A 110 0.41 13.39 -8.98
C THR A 110 0.72 13.80 -7.53
N GLY A 111 1.22 12.87 -6.70
CA GLY A 111 1.56 13.15 -5.31
C GLY A 111 0.38 13.25 -4.36
N GLN A 112 -0.84 12.93 -4.79
CA GLN A 112 -2.06 12.90 -3.97
C GLN A 112 -2.13 11.65 -3.06
N ILE A 113 -0.99 11.20 -2.54
CA ILE A 113 -0.81 9.94 -1.83
C ILE A 113 -1.41 9.93 -0.43
N GLN A 114 -1.51 11.08 0.25
CA GLN A 114 -2.06 11.14 1.60
C GLN A 114 -3.57 10.88 1.63
N VAL A 115 -4.30 11.43 0.65
CA VAL A 115 -5.74 11.17 0.48
C VAL A 115 -5.98 9.71 0.17
N LEU A 116 -5.20 9.15 -0.77
CA LEU A 116 -5.29 7.73 -1.13
C LEU A 116 -5.02 6.81 0.06
N LEU A 117 -3.99 7.11 0.85
CA LEU A 117 -3.65 6.34 2.04
C LEU A 117 -4.77 6.39 3.10
N LEU A 118 -5.35 7.57 3.33
CA LEU A 118 -6.46 7.74 4.28
C LEU A 118 -7.65 6.87 3.90
N VAL A 119 -8.06 6.89 2.62
CA VAL A 119 -9.17 6.07 2.11
C VAL A 119 -8.90 4.57 2.30
N LEU A 120 -7.68 4.12 2.01
CA LEU A 120 -7.29 2.72 2.18
C LEU A 120 -7.30 2.26 3.64
N ARG A 121 -6.77 3.07 4.56
CA ARG A 121 -6.79 2.77 6.00
C ARG A 121 -8.21 2.66 6.52
N GLN A 122 -9.07 3.60 6.13
CA GLN A 122 -10.48 3.56 6.50
C GLN A 122 -11.14 2.28 5.97
N GLN A 123 -10.97 1.95 4.68
CA GLN A 123 -11.51 0.70 4.11
C GLN A 123 -11.04 -0.56 4.86
N LEU A 124 -9.77 -0.62 5.25
CA LEU A 124 -9.23 -1.73 6.03
C LEU A 124 -9.85 -1.85 7.41
N GLU A 125 -10.07 -0.74 8.11
CA GLU A 125 -10.76 -0.74 9.41
C GLU A 125 -12.20 -1.30 9.30
N TRP A 126 -12.88 -1.04 8.17
CA TRP A 126 -14.23 -1.57 7.93
C TRP A 126 -14.26 -3.02 7.44
N GLU A 127 -13.27 -3.46 6.65
CA GLU A 127 -13.28 -4.77 5.98
C GLU A 127 -12.55 -5.87 6.75
N LEU A 128 -11.47 -5.55 7.48
CA LEU A 128 -10.70 -6.56 8.23
C LEU A 128 -11.53 -7.28 9.31
N PRO A 129 -12.35 -6.60 10.14
CA PRO A 129 -13.16 -7.28 11.14
C PRO A 129 -14.17 -8.26 10.54
N LYS A 130 -14.67 -7.99 9.31
CA LYS A 130 -15.66 -8.85 8.63
C LYS A 130 -15.06 -10.12 8.04
N ARG A 131 -13.75 -10.12 7.72
CA ARG A 131 -13.06 -11.27 7.13
C ARG A 131 -12.56 -12.28 8.18
N LEU A 132 -12.53 -11.88 9.44
CA LEU A 132 -12.12 -12.71 10.59
C LEU A 132 -13.31 -13.34 11.33
N ALA A 133 -14.55 -12.99 10.97
CA ALA A 133 -15.79 -13.50 11.52
C ALA A 133 -16.38 -14.60 10.62
#